data_AF-A0A8H2XTD6-F1
#
_entry.id   AF-A0A8H2XTD6-F1
#
_cell.length_a   1.000
_cell.length_b   1.000
_cell.length_c   1.000
_cell.angle_alpha   90.00
_cell.angle_beta   90.00
_cell.angle_gamma   90.00
#
_symmetry.space_group_name_H-M   'P 1'
#
loop_
_entity.id
_entity.type
_entity.pdbx_description
1 polymer ?
#
loop_
_entity_poly.entity_id
_entity_poly.type
_entity_poly.pdbx_seq_one_letter_code
_entity_poly.pdbx_strand_id
1 'polypeptide(L)'
;MDNKESLGSYAFSHREFEVLTHIMKVLDVAHRAQELLSAEQTPTLALAFPVYEKMLRDWRDLAKQYGALSYAIKAAMDKIEAYMEKSRTSPIHILAMFLNPCIKYTFIDRSLSWSEEAKENAREVIKDFVLSATPARQLGTTFEPGPMISPARAAANRRENAVALEHDSYLAAPLRPLEELGKIDLVNHWSMQTTLPILQAMSRDVLPVQASSVSSERVFSSSKNTCTLARNKLGADTVEMLQILKYSLRQHHRIAKAQFQTPATHDSDGGHPITPDGSDEPKTLDLMARLGDDWGDDAILDADNDRVS
;
A
#
# COMPACT_ATOMS: atom_id res chain seq x y z
N MET A 1 -56.43 -2.65 -4.88
CA MET A 1 -55.45 -3.01 -3.82
C MET A 1 -54.34 -3.86 -4.46
N ASP A 2 -53.99 -3.58 -5.71
CA ASP A 2 -53.46 -4.63 -6.62
C ASP A 2 -51.95 -4.51 -6.83
N ASN A 3 -51.31 -3.48 -6.28
CA ASN A 3 -49.86 -3.30 -6.34
C ASN A 3 -49.11 -4.07 -5.24
N LYS A 4 -49.79 -4.49 -4.16
CA LYS A 4 -49.15 -5.18 -3.04
C LYS A 4 -48.81 -6.64 -3.38
N GLU A 5 -49.66 -7.28 -4.19
CA GLU A 5 -49.45 -8.65 -4.66
C GLU A 5 -48.43 -8.70 -5.81
N SER A 6 -48.37 -7.68 -6.68
CA SER A 6 -47.35 -7.62 -7.74
C SER A 6 -45.94 -7.33 -7.23
N LEU A 7 -45.80 -6.60 -6.11
CA LEU A 7 -44.50 -6.38 -5.45
C LEU A 7 -43.95 -7.65 -4.77
N GLY A 8 -44.82 -8.57 -4.37
CA GLY A 8 -44.44 -9.83 -3.72
C GLY A 8 -43.63 -10.76 -4.63
N SER A 9 -43.88 -10.73 -5.94
CA SER A 9 -43.09 -11.50 -6.93
C SER A 9 -41.71 -10.91 -7.22
N TYR A 10 -41.44 -9.69 -6.77
CA TYR A 10 -40.12 -9.05 -6.86
C TYR A 10 -39.35 -9.06 -5.52
N ALA A 11 -39.97 -9.54 -4.45
CA ALA A 11 -39.32 -9.67 -3.16
C ALA A 11 -38.42 -10.91 -3.15
N PHE A 12 -37.16 -10.73 -2.74
CA PHE A 12 -36.24 -11.85 -2.58
C PHE A 12 -36.82 -12.89 -1.63
N SER A 13 -36.77 -14.15 -2.05
CA SER A 13 -36.96 -15.27 -1.14
C SER A 13 -35.88 -15.25 -0.06
N HIS A 14 -36.18 -15.87 1.08
CA HIS A 14 -35.20 -16.02 2.17
C HIS A 14 -33.90 -16.66 1.68
N ARG A 15 -33.99 -17.62 0.76
CA ARG A 15 -32.83 -18.30 0.18
C ARG A 15 -32.01 -17.38 -0.73
N GLU A 16 -32.66 -16.57 -1.56
CA GLU A 16 -31.96 -15.59 -2.40
C GLU A 16 -31.26 -14.53 -1.55
N PHE A 17 -31.91 -14.04 -0.50
CA PHE A 17 -31.30 -13.10 0.44
C PHE A 17 -30.08 -13.70 1.17
N GLU A 18 -30.18 -14.97 1.58
CA GLU A 18 -29.06 -15.71 2.19
C GLU A 18 -27.88 -15.84 1.22
N VAL A 19 -28.13 -16.25 -0.03
CA VAL A 19 -27.09 -16.33 -1.07
C VAL A 19 -26.48 -14.95 -1.34
N LEU A 20 -27.29 -13.90 -1.40
CA LEU A 20 -26.82 -12.53 -1.62
C LEU A 20 -25.94 -12.05 -0.47
N THR A 21 -26.29 -12.41 0.77
CA THR A 21 -25.45 -12.16 1.95
C THR A 21 -24.11 -12.90 1.87
N HIS A 22 -24.09 -14.15 1.39
CA HIS A 22 -22.85 -14.89 1.18
C HIS A 22 -21.99 -14.25 0.08
N ILE A 23 -22.60 -13.81 -1.02
CA ILE A 23 -21.91 -13.07 -2.09
C ILE A 23 -21.30 -11.79 -1.55
N MET A 24 -22.04 -11.01 -0.75
CA MET A 24 -21.52 -9.80 -0.12
C MET A 24 -20.29 -10.09 0.74
N LYS A 25 -20.31 -11.15 1.56
CA LYS A 25 -19.15 -11.54 2.38
C LYS A 25 -17.93 -11.91 1.54
N VAL A 26 -18.13 -12.53 0.37
CA VAL A 26 -17.03 -12.87 -0.55
C VAL A 26 -16.45 -11.62 -1.20
N LEU A 27 -17.31 -10.71 -1.66
CA LEU A 27 -16.90 -9.45 -2.30
C LEU A 27 -16.25 -8.48 -1.31
N ASP A 28 -16.68 -8.49 -0.05
CA ASP A 28 -16.11 -7.67 1.01
C ASP A 28 -14.60 -7.88 1.20
N VAL A 29 -14.10 -9.11 0.99
CA VAL A 29 -12.65 -9.39 1.04
C VAL A 29 -11.90 -8.60 -0.03
N ALA A 30 -12.39 -8.60 -1.28
CA ALA A 30 -11.80 -7.82 -2.36
C ALA A 30 -11.97 -6.32 -2.14
N HIS A 31 -13.12 -5.90 -1.60
CA HIS A 31 -13.37 -4.50 -1.27
C HIS A 31 -12.33 -3.96 -0.28
N ARG A 32 -12.12 -4.64 0.85
CA ARG A 32 -11.11 -4.26 1.85
C ARG A 32 -9.69 -4.25 1.28
N ALA A 33 -9.35 -5.23 0.45
CA ALA A 33 -8.06 -5.28 -0.24
C ALA A 33 -7.87 -4.06 -1.17
N GLN A 34 -8.91 -3.73 -1.96
CA GLN A 34 -8.87 -2.58 -2.85
C GLN A 34 -8.76 -1.26 -2.08
N GLU A 35 -9.54 -1.08 -1.01
CA GLU A 35 -9.48 0.13 -0.18
C GLU A 35 -8.07 0.33 0.39
N LEU A 36 -7.49 -0.72 0.97
CA LEU A 36 -6.15 -0.67 1.55
C LEU A 36 -5.07 -0.32 0.50
N LEU A 37 -5.14 -0.93 -0.70
CA LEU A 37 -4.17 -0.68 -1.77
C LEU A 37 -4.42 0.64 -2.54
N SER A 38 -5.55 1.30 -2.29
CA SER A 38 -5.91 2.56 -2.94
C SER A 38 -5.65 3.78 -2.05
N ALA A 39 -4.95 3.62 -0.92
CA ALA A 39 -4.55 4.74 -0.08
C ALA A 39 -3.59 5.68 -0.84
N GLU A 40 -3.86 6.98 -0.80
CA GLU A 40 -3.11 7.99 -1.58
C GLU A 40 -1.99 8.66 -0.79
N GLN A 41 -2.02 8.59 0.54
CA GLN A 41 -1.11 9.32 1.42
C GLN A 41 0.12 8.51 1.83
N THR A 42 0.03 7.18 1.74
CA THR A 42 1.09 6.26 2.18
C THR A 42 1.47 5.32 1.05
N PRO A 43 2.75 4.98 0.88
CA PRO A 43 3.18 3.97 -0.09
C PRO A 43 2.45 2.63 0.09
N THR A 44 1.71 2.20 -0.93
CA THR A 44 0.88 0.98 -0.87
C THR A 44 1.51 -0.22 -1.57
N LEU A 45 2.48 -0.01 -2.46
CA LEU A 45 3.07 -1.07 -3.28
C LEU A 45 3.72 -2.18 -2.46
N ALA A 46 4.36 -1.84 -1.34
CA ALA A 46 4.94 -2.81 -0.41
C ALA A 46 3.90 -3.75 0.23
N LEU A 47 2.63 -3.37 0.23
CA LEU A 47 1.52 -4.14 0.81
C LEU A 47 0.84 -5.07 -0.21
N ALA A 48 1.09 -4.91 -1.51
CA ALA A 48 0.37 -5.63 -2.55
C ALA A 48 0.40 -7.16 -2.35
N PHE A 49 1.59 -7.75 -2.24
CA PHE A 49 1.74 -9.20 -2.02
C PHE A 49 1.18 -9.66 -0.66
N PRO A 50 1.50 -9.01 0.49
CA PRO A 50 0.88 -9.35 1.77
C PRO A 50 -0.66 -9.36 1.72
N VAL A 51 -1.26 -8.37 1.05
CA VAL A 51 -2.72 -8.25 0.91
C VAL A 51 -3.28 -9.34 0.02
N TYR A 52 -2.66 -9.63 -1.12
CA TYR A 52 -3.11 -10.69 -2.01
C TYR A 52 -3.03 -12.06 -1.35
N GLU A 53 -1.94 -12.38 -0.65
CA GLU A 53 -1.82 -13.64 0.07
C GLU A 53 -2.88 -13.79 1.16
N LYS A 54 -3.19 -12.70 1.89
CA LYS A 54 -4.27 -12.73 2.87
C LYS A 54 -5.62 -12.95 2.20
N MET A 55 -5.90 -12.24 1.12
CA MET A 55 -7.14 -12.39 0.36
C MET A 55 -7.33 -13.82 -0.14
N LEU A 56 -6.28 -14.46 -0.67
CA LEU A 56 -6.31 -15.85 -1.09
C LEU A 56 -6.62 -16.81 0.07
N ARG A 57 -6.10 -16.55 1.28
CA ARG A 57 -6.44 -17.34 2.48
C ARG A 57 -7.89 -17.17 2.88
N ASP A 58 -8.36 -15.92 3.00
CA ASP A 58 -9.74 -15.60 3.40
C ASP A 58 -10.74 -16.21 2.40
N TRP A 59 -10.49 -16.08 1.10
CA TRP A 59 -11.31 -16.70 0.06
C TRP A 59 -11.26 -18.23 0.09
N ARG A 60 -10.10 -18.84 0.38
CA ARG A 60 -10.02 -20.30 0.52
C ARG A 60 -10.90 -20.81 1.65
N ASP A 61 -11.01 -20.08 2.76
CA ASP A 61 -11.88 -20.46 3.87
C ASP A 61 -13.35 -20.22 3.56
N LEU A 62 -13.68 -19.10 2.90
CA LEU A 62 -15.03 -18.83 2.40
C LEU A 62 -15.49 -19.86 1.35
N ALA A 63 -14.58 -20.36 0.51
CA ALA A 63 -14.89 -21.39 -0.47
C ALA A 63 -15.22 -22.75 0.17
N LYS A 64 -14.67 -23.04 1.36
CA LYS A 64 -15.04 -24.22 2.17
C LYS A 64 -16.39 -23.99 2.85
N GLN A 65 -16.63 -22.79 3.37
CA GLN A 65 -17.85 -22.42 4.08
C GLN A 65 -19.07 -22.37 3.14
N TYR A 66 -18.91 -21.75 1.97
CA TYR A 66 -19.97 -21.54 0.99
C TYR A 66 -19.73 -22.39 -0.26
N GLY A 67 -19.95 -23.70 -0.14
CA GLY A 67 -19.69 -24.65 -1.22
C GLY A 67 -20.34 -24.28 -2.57
N ALA A 68 -21.53 -23.66 -2.55
CA ALA A 68 -22.22 -23.19 -3.75
C ALA A 68 -21.46 -22.09 -4.51
N LEU A 69 -20.67 -21.26 -3.80
CA LEU A 69 -19.86 -20.19 -4.38
C LEU A 69 -18.41 -20.63 -4.67
N SER A 70 -18.04 -21.86 -4.29
CA SER A 70 -16.66 -22.37 -4.38
C SER A 70 -16.08 -22.26 -5.79
N TYR A 71 -16.88 -22.52 -6.83
CA TYR A 71 -16.42 -22.38 -8.22
C TYR A 71 -16.04 -20.93 -8.57
N ALA A 72 -16.92 -19.98 -8.24
CA ALA A 72 -16.67 -18.56 -8.50
C ALA A 72 -15.49 -18.02 -7.69
N ILE A 73 -15.37 -18.43 -6.42
CA ILE A 73 -14.25 -18.03 -5.55
C ILE A 73 -12.93 -18.58 -6.10
N LYS A 74 -12.89 -19.83 -6.55
CA LYS A 74 -11.69 -20.40 -7.18
C LYS A 74 -11.28 -19.63 -8.44
N ALA A 75 -12.23 -19.29 -9.31
CA ALA A 75 -11.94 -18.47 -10.49
C ALA A 75 -11.36 -17.09 -10.12
N ALA A 76 -11.84 -16.47 -9.03
CA ALA A 76 -11.28 -15.22 -8.51
C ALA A 76 -9.87 -15.41 -7.95
N MET A 77 -9.61 -16.50 -7.22
CA MET A 77 -8.28 -16.85 -6.70
C MET A 77 -7.28 -17.06 -7.85
N ASP A 78 -7.64 -17.85 -8.86
CA ASP A 78 -6.78 -18.13 -10.03
C ASP A 78 -6.38 -16.81 -10.73
N LYS A 79 -7.31 -15.85 -10.81
CA LYS A 79 -7.04 -14.54 -11.39
C LYS A 79 -6.00 -13.74 -10.62
N ILE A 80 -6.06 -13.78 -9.29
CA ILE A 80 -5.15 -13.06 -8.41
C ILE A 80 -3.78 -13.73 -8.40
N GLU A 81 -3.72 -15.06 -8.38
CA GLU A 81 -2.46 -15.79 -8.51
C GLU A 81 -1.77 -15.49 -9.85
N ALA A 82 -2.51 -15.48 -10.96
CA ALA A 82 -1.99 -15.10 -12.27
C ALA A 82 -1.51 -13.64 -12.32
N TYR A 83 -2.16 -12.73 -11.57
CA TYR A 83 -1.71 -11.35 -11.45
C TYR A 83 -0.43 -11.25 -10.63
N MET A 84 -0.36 -11.92 -9.47
CA MET A 84 0.85 -11.97 -8.64
C MET A 84 2.04 -12.49 -9.42
N GLU A 85 1.86 -13.53 -10.24
CA GLU A 85 2.94 -14.09 -11.05
C GLU A 85 3.50 -13.07 -12.04
N LYS A 86 2.63 -12.28 -12.69
CA LYS A 86 3.07 -11.18 -13.55
C LYS A 86 3.77 -10.10 -12.74
N SER A 87 3.23 -9.73 -11.58
CA SER A 87 3.83 -8.69 -10.73
C SER A 87 5.20 -9.07 -10.17
N ARG A 88 5.49 -10.38 -10.00
CA ARG A 88 6.82 -10.87 -9.60
C ARG A 88 7.92 -10.57 -10.63
N THR A 89 7.55 -10.46 -11.91
CA THR A 89 8.50 -10.08 -12.97
C THR A 89 8.93 -8.61 -12.87
N SER A 90 8.20 -7.79 -12.12
CA SER A 90 8.47 -6.38 -11.97
C SER A 90 9.36 -6.11 -10.75
N PRO A 91 10.59 -5.58 -10.94
CA PRO A 91 11.52 -5.28 -9.86
C PRO A 91 10.94 -4.38 -8.76
N ILE A 92 10.03 -3.48 -9.14
CA ILE A 92 9.52 -2.42 -8.25
C ILE A 92 8.76 -2.98 -7.04
N HIS A 93 8.04 -4.09 -7.21
CA HIS A 93 7.33 -4.73 -6.11
C HIS A 93 8.31 -5.31 -5.08
N ILE A 94 9.37 -5.97 -5.57
CA ILE A 94 10.42 -6.57 -4.75
C ILE A 94 11.14 -5.47 -3.95
N LEU A 95 11.51 -4.38 -4.63
CA LEU A 95 12.19 -3.24 -4.01
C LEU A 95 11.32 -2.55 -2.96
N ALA A 96 10.03 -2.34 -3.24
CA ALA A 96 9.10 -1.72 -2.31
C ALA A 96 8.93 -2.55 -1.03
N MET A 97 8.83 -3.87 -1.16
CA MET A 97 8.78 -4.78 0.00
C MET A 97 10.10 -4.76 0.79
N PHE A 98 11.24 -4.79 0.12
CA PHE A 98 12.55 -4.73 0.77
C PHE A 98 12.75 -3.44 1.57
N LEU A 99 12.36 -2.30 1.01
CA LEU A 99 12.42 -0.97 1.65
C LEU A 99 11.44 -0.81 2.82
N ASN A 100 10.54 -1.75 3.05
CA ASN A 100 9.63 -1.67 4.19
C ASN A 100 10.27 -2.34 5.43
N PRO A 101 10.55 -1.58 6.52
CA PRO A 101 11.27 -2.07 7.68
C PRO A 101 10.50 -3.11 8.52
N CYS A 102 9.19 -3.26 8.32
CA CYS A 102 8.39 -4.31 8.96
C CYS A 102 8.58 -5.69 8.31
N ILE A 103 8.95 -5.73 7.02
CA ILE A 103 8.96 -6.99 6.25
C ILE A 103 10.31 -7.32 5.63
N LYS A 104 11.03 -6.36 5.03
CA LYS A 104 12.34 -6.58 4.38
C LYS A 104 12.35 -7.87 3.52
N TYR A 105 13.41 -8.68 3.60
CA TYR A 105 13.45 -10.02 3.00
C TYR A 105 12.55 -11.04 3.71
N THR A 106 12.18 -10.81 4.97
CA THR A 106 11.51 -11.86 5.75
C THR A 106 10.16 -12.26 5.19
N PHE A 107 9.46 -11.35 4.51
CA PHE A 107 8.23 -11.70 3.79
C PHE A 107 8.52 -12.63 2.60
N ILE A 108 9.53 -12.32 1.79
CA ILE A 108 9.94 -13.13 0.64
C ILE A 108 10.43 -14.52 1.11
N ASP A 109 11.21 -14.56 2.20
CA ASP A 109 11.78 -15.79 2.72
C ASP A 109 10.74 -16.71 3.37
N ARG A 110 9.79 -16.13 4.13
CA ARG A 110 8.75 -16.89 4.85
C ARG A 110 7.55 -17.22 4.00
N SER A 111 7.32 -16.50 2.90
CA SER A 111 6.14 -16.75 2.09
C SER A 111 6.25 -18.10 1.37
N LEU A 112 5.25 -18.93 1.61
CA LEU A 112 5.07 -20.22 0.92
C LEU A 112 4.74 -20.05 -0.57
N SER A 113 4.38 -18.84 -1.01
CA SER A 113 4.04 -18.55 -2.41
C SER A 113 5.26 -18.28 -3.29
N TRP A 114 6.47 -18.23 -2.71
CA TRP A 114 7.72 -17.93 -3.41
C TRP A 114 8.55 -19.20 -3.58
N SER A 115 8.86 -19.54 -4.83
CA SER A 115 9.84 -20.58 -5.15
C SER A 115 11.24 -20.14 -4.77
N GLU A 116 12.15 -21.08 -4.53
CA GLU A 116 13.54 -20.76 -4.23
C GLU A 116 14.22 -19.97 -5.37
N GLU A 117 13.86 -20.25 -6.62
CA GLU A 117 14.32 -19.47 -7.78
C GLU A 117 13.82 -18.01 -7.73
N ALA A 118 12.55 -17.78 -7.36
CA ALA A 118 12.00 -16.44 -7.23
C ALA A 118 12.64 -15.65 -6.08
N LYS A 119 12.99 -16.33 -4.98
CA LYS A 119 13.69 -15.72 -3.84
C LYS A 119 15.10 -15.28 -4.24
N GLU A 120 15.83 -16.13 -4.98
CA GLU A 120 17.16 -15.79 -5.47
C GLU A 120 17.10 -14.62 -6.46
N ASN A 121 16.18 -14.67 -7.42
CA ASN A 121 15.95 -13.57 -8.35
C ASN A 121 15.63 -12.25 -7.61
N ALA A 122 14.83 -12.30 -6.55
CA ALA A 122 14.55 -11.10 -5.76
C ALA A 122 15.80 -10.51 -5.08
N ARG A 123 16.71 -11.37 -4.59
CA ARG A 123 17.99 -10.92 -4.01
C ARG A 123 18.87 -10.28 -5.06
N GLU A 124 18.98 -10.87 -6.24
CA GLU A 124 19.76 -10.33 -7.36
C GLU A 124 19.17 -9.00 -7.86
N VAL A 125 17.86 -8.91 -8.04
CA VAL A 125 17.16 -7.66 -8.40
C VAL A 125 17.49 -6.53 -7.41
N ILE A 126 17.49 -6.82 -6.11
CA ILE A 126 17.81 -5.83 -5.09
C ILE A 126 19.29 -5.42 -5.19
N LYS A 127 20.22 -6.38 -5.32
CA LYS A 127 21.64 -6.06 -5.48
C LYS A 127 21.89 -5.21 -6.73
N ASP A 128 21.37 -5.61 -7.87
CA ASP A 128 21.51 -4.89 -9.15
C ASP A 128 20.94 -3.46 -9.05
N PHE A 129 19.79 -3.31 -8.42
CA PHE A 129 19.18 -1.99 -8.27
C PHE A 129 19.98 -1.10 -7.31
N VAL A 130 20.46 -1.62 -6.18
CA VAL A 130 21.26 -0.86 -5.22
C VAL A 130 22.64 -0.51 -5.82
N LEU A 131 23.23 -1.41 -6.61
CA LEU A 131 24.48 -1.15 -7.34
C LEU A 131 24.31 -0.14 -8.47
N SER A 132 23.15 -0.08 -9.12
CA SER A 132 22.86 0.90 -10.17
C SER A 132 22.43 2.26 -9.62
N ALA A 133 21.78 2.30 -8.46
CA ALA A 133 21.37 3.52 -7.75
C ALA A 133 22.56 4.45 -7.54
N THR A 134 22.61 5.54 -8.30
CA THR A 134 23.64 6.57 -8.16
C THR A 134 23.18 7.49 -7.03
N PRO A 135 23.91 7.60 -5.90
CA PRO A 135 23.59 8.65 -4.95
C PRO A 135 23.72 9.98 -5.69
N ALA A 136 22.68 10.80 -5.60
CA ALA A 136 22.62 12.10 -6.24
C ALA A 136 23.93 12.86 -6.00
N ARG A 137 24.70 12.99 -7.09
CA ARG A 137 25.82 13.92 -7.33
C ARG A 137 26.28 14.69 -6.08
N GLN A 138 27.22 14.13 -5.32
CA GLN A 138 28.08 14.96 -4.47
C GLN A 138 28.96 15.79 -5.40
N LEU A 139 28.53 17.02 -5.68
CA LEU A 139 29.33 18.00 -6.39
C LEU A 139 30.46 18.42 -5.46
N GLY A 140 31.68 18.01 -5.81
CA GLY A 140 32.90 18.60 -5.27
C GLY A 140 33.62 17.74 -4.26
N THR A 141 34.56 16.94 -4.74
CA THR A 141 35.89 16.86 -4.14
C THR A 141 36.89 16.49 -5.22
N THR A 142 37.69 17.47 -5.63
CA THR A 142 38.96 17.30 -6.34
C THR A 142 39.86 16.37 -5.55
N PHE A 143 40.33 15.27 -6.16
CA PHE A 143 41.39 14.46 -5.56
C PHE A 143 42.48 14.12 -6.59
N GLU A 144 43.70 14.41 -6.15
CA GLU A 144 45.02 14.17 -6.72
C GLU A 144 45.29 12.69 -7.07
N PRO A 145 46.17 12.38 -8.05
CA PRO A 145 46.42 11.02 -8.51
C PRO A 145 47.50 10.28 -7.68
N GLY A 146 47.14 9.09 -7.17
CA GLY A 146 48.04 8.09 -6.57
C GLY A 146 47.62 6.65 -6.95
N PRO A 147 48.49 5.61 -6.78
CA PRO A 147 48.91 4.75 -7.89
C PRO A 147 48.17 3.41 -8.10
N MET A 148 48.29 2.92 -9.35
CA MET A 148 48.21 1.53 -9.84
C MET A 148 47.01 0.62 -9.48
N ILE A 149 45.79 1.15 -9.60
CA ILE A 149 44.60 0.44 -10.10
C ILE A 149 43.91 1.47 -11.00
N SER A 150 43.32 1.07 -12.15
CA SER A 150 42.52 2.02 -12.96
C SER A 150 41.58 2.80 -12.02
N PRO A 151 41.63 4.14 -11.97
CA PRO A 151 40.83 4.95 -11.04
C PRO A 151 39.34 4.59 -11.07
N ALA A 152 38.85 4.19 -12.24
CA ALA A 152 37.50 3.69 -12.45
C ALA A 152 37.21 2.39 -11.69
N ARG A 153 38.14 1.42 -11.71
CA ARG A 153 37.98 0.13 -11.05
C ARG A 153 38.08 0.25 -9.52
N ALA A 154 38.96 1.11 -9.02
CA ALA A 154 39.04 1.42 -7.59
C ALA A 154 37.78 2.14 -7.08
N ALA A 155 37.22 3.05 -7.87
CA ALA A 155 35.95 3.71 -7.54
C ALA A 155 34.76 2.73 -7.55
N ALA A 156 34.70 1.83 -8.53
CA ALA A 156 33.68 0.78 -8.60
C ALA A 156 33.70 -0.13 -7.38
N ASN A 157 34.88 -0.65 -6.98
CA ASN A 157 35.01 -1.50 -5.80
C ASN A 157 34.61 -0.77 -4.50
N ARG A 158 34.95 0.52 -4.36
CA ARG A 158 34.51 1.32 -3.20
C ARG A 158 32.99 1.46 -3.13
N ARG A 159 32.34 1.61 -4.28
CA ARG A 159 30.87 1.69 -4.37
C ARG A 159 30.23 0.37 -3.99
N GLU A 160 30.71 -0.73 -4.55
CA GLU A 160 30.20 -2.08 -4.25
C GLU A 160 30.32 -2.39 -2.75
N ASN A 161 31.45 -2.05 -2.14
CA ASN A 161 31.64 -2.20 -0.69
C ASN A 161 30.70 -1.32 0.13
N ALA A 162 30.46 -0.06 -0.28
CA ALA A 162 29.54 0.83 0.42
C ALA A 162 28.09 0.34 0.33
N VAL A 163 27.69 -0.17 -0.84
CA VAL A 163 26.38 -0.79 -1.08
C VAL A 163 26.20 -2.02 -0.19
N ALA A 164 27.18 -2.93 -0.18
CA ALA A 164 27.13 -4.13 0.65
C ALA A 164 27.03 -3.79 2.14
N LEU A 165 27.82 -2.81 2.62
CA LEU A 165 27.79 -2.39 4.01
C LEU A 165 26.43 -1.76 4.41
N GLU A 166 25.86 -0.93 3.55
CA GLU A 166 24.55 -0.32 3.79
C GLU A 166 23.42 -1.36 3.80
N HIS A 167 23.47 -2.30 2.86
CA HIS A 167 22.56 -3.43 2.78
C HIS A 167 22.63 -4.30 4.04
N ASP A 168 23.83 -4.73 4.45
CA ASP A 168 24.03 -5.55 5.65
C ASP A 168 23.60 -4.82 6.92
N SER A 169 23.92 -3.52 7.03
CA SER A 169 23.49 -2.67 8.15
C SER A 169 21.96 -2.57 8.24
N TYR A 170 21.28 -2.41 7.10
CA TYR A 170 19.82 -2.40 7.05
C TYR A 170 19.22 -3.75 7.44
N LEU A 171 19.84 -4.87 7.07
CA LEU A 171 19.40 -6.21 7.48
C LEU A 171 19.64 -6.50 8.95
N ALA A 172 20.75 -6.04 9.51
CA ALA A 172 21.09 -6.20 10.91
C ALA A 172 20.16 -5.39 11.83
N ALA A 173 19.59 -4.28 11.34
CA ALA A 173 18.60 -3.51 12.08
C ALA A 173 17.35 -4.35 12.39
N PRO A 174 16.81 -4.30 13.62
CA PRO A 174 15.65 -5.10 14.00
C PRO A 174 14.44 -4.77 13.13
N LEU A 175 13.60 -5.79 12.89
CA LEU A 175 12.32 -5.58 12.23
C LEU A 175 11.42 -4.72 13.13
N ARG A 176 10.68 -3.82 12.50
CA ARG A 176 9.56 -3.15 13.17
C ARG A 176 8.42 -4.15 13.39
N PRO A 177 7.60 -3.95 14.44
CA PRO A 177 6.43 -4.80 14.68
C PRO A 177 5.54 -4.87 13.44
N LEU A 178 4.95 -6.04 13.19
CA LEU A 178 4.08 -6.24 12.02
C LEU A 178 2.75 -5.46 12.16
N GLU A 179 2.38 -5.11 13.39
CA GLU A 179 1.22 -4.27 13.75
C GLU A 179 1.30 -2.88 13.13
N GLU A 180 2.51 -2.40 12.87
CA GLU A 180 2.79 -1.11 12.27
C GLU A 180 2.76 -1.16 10.73
N LEU A 181 2.60 -2.35 10.13
CA LEU A 181 2.54 -2.53 8.68
C LEU A 181 1.30 -1.82 8.11
N GLY A 182 1.53 -0.88 7.19
CA GLY A 182 0.48 -0.05 6.59
C GLY A 182 0.04 1.14 7.45
N LYS A 183 0.53 1.27 8.69
CA LYS A 183 0.31 2.43 9.56
C LYS A 183 1.49 3.41 9.54
N ILE A 184 2.68 2.91 9.25
CA ILE A 184 3.89 3.73 9.17
C ILE A 184 3.86 4.57 7.90
N ASP A 185 4.15 5.86 8.07
CA ASP A 185 4.58 6.72 6.97
C ASP A 185 6.01 6.34 6.57
N LEU A 186 6.12 5.46 5.57
CA LEU A 186 7.39 5.02 5.01
C LEU A 186 8.19 6.19 4.43
N VAL A 187 7.53 7.21 3.88
CA VAL A 187 8.21 8.38 3.31
C VAL A 187 8.91 9.16 4.42
N ASN A 188 8.22 9.41 5.53
CA ASN A 188 8.80 10.11 6.67
C ASN A 188 9.89 9.27 7.36
N HIS A 189 9.69 7.95 7.49
CA HIS A 189 10.71 7.03 8.00
C HIS A 189 12.03 7.15 7.23
N TRP A 190 11.98 7.08 5.91
CA TRP A 190 13.16 7.19 5.06
C TRP A 190 13.70 8.62 4.96
N SER A 191 12.84 9.64 5.09
CA SER A 191 13.27 11.05 5.12
C SER A 191 14.15 11.37 6.33
N MET A 192 13.84 10.79 7.49
CA MET A 192 14.62 10.95 8.72
C MET A 192 15.90 10.11 8.75
N GLN A 193 16.05 9.16 7.82
CA GLN A 193 17.19 8.26 7.80
C GLN A 193 18.42 8.93 7.16
N THR A 194 19.47 9.17 7.94
CA THR A 194 20.74 9.75 7.45
C THR A 194 21.87 8.73 7.34
N THR A 195 21.72 7.56 7.97
CA THR A 195 22.77 6.54 8.04
C THR A 195 22.78 5.61 6.83
N LEU A 196 21.72 5.60 6.03
CA LEU A 196 21.52 4.74 4.86
C LEU A 196 21.21 5.60 3.62
N PRO A 197 22.19 6.33 3.06
CA PRO A 197 21.96 7.30 2.00
C PRO A 197 21.55 6.67 0.65
N ILE A 198 22.03 5.47 0.31
CA ILE A 198 21.73 4.81 -0.97
C ILE A 198 20.29 4.27 -0.94
N LEU A 199 19.89 3.62 0.15
CA LEU A 199 18.54 3.11 0.38
C LEU A 199 17.54 4.25 0.54
N GLN A 200 17.92 5.36 1.18
CA GLN A 200 17.09 6.57 1.22
C GLN A 200 16.87 7.17 -0.18
N ALA A 201 17.90 7.22 -1.03
CA ALA A 201 17.72 7.69 -2.41
C ALA A 201 16.77 6.75 -3.17
N MET A 202 16.99 5.44 -3.05
CA MET A 202 16.14 4.42 -3.66
C MET A 202 14.69 4.49 -3.19
N SER A 203 14.45 4.75 -1.90
CA SER A 203 13.11 4.82 -1.35
C SER A 203 12.28 5.96 -1.95
N ARG A 204 12.92 7.06 -2.34
CA ARG A 204 12.25 8.20 -2.99
C ARG A 204 11.79 7.90 -4.40
N ASP A 205 12.44 6.98 -5.10
CA ASP A 205 12.04 6.58 -6.46
C ASP A 205 11.01 5.44 -6.43
N VAL A 206 11.17 4.51 -5.49
CA VAL A 206 10.38 3.26 -5.44
C VAL A 206 9.05 3.41 -4.70
N LEU A 207 9.06 4.03 -3.51
CA LEU A 207 7.89 4.05 -2.64
C LEU A 207 6.72 4.93 -3.14
N PRO A 208 6.92 6.01 -3.93
CA PRO A 208 5.78 6.75 -4.47
C PRO A 208 4.91 5.96 -5.45
N VAL A 209 5.43 4.85 -6.00
CA VAL A 209 4.68 3.98 -6.89
C VAL A 209 3.48 3.40 -6.13
N GLN A 210 2.30 3.59 -6.70
CA GLN A 210 1.04 3.10 -6.12
C GLN A 210 0.79 1.66 -6.54
N ALA A 211 0.18 0.87 -5.66
CA ALA A 211 -0.28 -0.48 -5.98
C ALA A 211 -1.48 -0.49 -6.94
N SER A 212 -2.23 0.61 -7.00
CA SER A 212 -3.51 0.72 -7.68
C SER A 212 -3.63 2.02 -8.48
N SER A 213 -4.33 1.95 -9.62
CA SER A 213 -4.73 3.12 -10.43
C SER A 213 -5.92 3.88 -9.86
N VAL A 214 -6.55 3.40 -8.77
CA VAL A 214 -7.77 4.01 -8.22
C VAL A 214 -7.58 5.49 -7.86
N SER A 215 -6.39 5.90 -7.45
CA SER A 215 -6.10 7.32 -7.16
C SER A 215 -6.23 8.20 -8.40
N SER A 216 -5.68 7.77 -9.55
CA SER A 216 -5.83 8.49 -10.81
C SER A 216 -7.28 8.41 -11.31
N GLU A 217 -7.95 7.27 -11.16
CA GLU A 217 -9.37 7.11 -11.49
C GLU A 217 -10.28 8.03 -10.66
N ARG A 218 -10.00 8.26 -9.38
CA ARG A 218 -10.74 9.23 -8.55
C ARG A 218 -10.56 10.66 -9.06
N VAL A 219 -9.35 11.03 -9.46
CA VAL A 219 -9.09 12.33 -10.10
C VAL A 219 -9.90 12.46 -11.39
N PHE A 220 -9.86 11.46 -12.27
CA PHE A 220 -10.61 11.45 -13.54
C PHE A 220 -12.14 11.40 -13.34
N SER A 221 -12.64 10.65 -12.37
CA SER A 221 -14.06 10.61 -12.03
C SER A 221 -14.53 11.98 -11.55
N SER A 222 -13.74 12.61 -10.66
CA SER A 222 -14.04 13.95 -10.15
C SER A 222 -13.94 15.07 -11.20
N SER A 223 -13.30 14.81 -12.35
CA SER A 223 -13.19 15.75 -13.47
C SER A 223 -14.33 15.62 -14.46
N LYS A 224 -15.20 14.60 -14.34
CA LYS A 224 -16.37 14.39 -15.20
C LYS A 224 -17.26 15.64 -15.30
N ASN A 225 -17.46 16.35 -14.19
CA ASN A 225 -18.23 17.60 -14.19
C ASN A 225 -17.57 18.72 -15.00
N THR A 226 -16.24 18.86 -14.88
CA THR A 226 -15.45 19.87 -15.59
C THR A 226 -15.32 19.55 -17.08
N CYS A 227 -15.24 18.27 -17.44
CA CYS A 227 -14.98 17.80 -18.81
C CYS A 227 -16.24 17.51 -19.64
N THR A 228 -17.32 16.99 -19.03
CA THR A 228 -18.46 16.44 -19.79
C THR A 228 -19.82 17.05 -19.45
N LEU A 229 -20.12 17.32 -18.17
CA LEU A 229 -21.48 17.73 -17.77
C LEU A 229 -21.77 19.21 -18.00
N ALA A 230 -20.75 20.08 -18.03
CA ALA A 230 -20.96 21.53 -18.19
C ALA A 230 -20.95 22.04 -19.65
N ARG A 231 -21.06 21.18 -20.68
CA ARG A 231 -20.92 21.59 -22.12
C ARG A 231 -19.68 22.47 -22.37
N ASN A 232 -18.62 22.22 -21.62
CA ASN A 232 -17.40 23.02 -21.65
C ASN A 232 -16.49 22.53 -22.79
N LYS A 233 -16.17 23.41 -23.75
CA LYS A 233 -15.13 23.18 -24.76
C LYS A 233 -13.74 23.51 -24.18
N LEU A 234 -13.40 22.93 -23.03
CA LEU A 234 -12.07 23.11 -22.47
C LEU A 234 -11.08 22.25 -23.25
N GLY A 235 -9.96 22.86 -23.67
CA GLY A 235 -8.85 22.11 -24.26
C GLY A 235 -8.20 21.20 -23.22
N ALA A 236 -7.53 20.13 -23.69
CA ALA A 236 -6.84 19.17 -22.83
C ALA A 236 -5.88 19.86 -21.84
N ASP A 237 -5.07 20.81 -22.33
CA ASP A 237 -4.11 21.56 -21.51
C ASP A 237 -4.80 22.35 -20.39
N THR A 238 -5.97 22.93 -20.66
CA THR A 238 -6.74 23.67 -19.65
C THR A 238 -7.34 22.73 -18.61
N VAL A 239 -7.81 21.56 -19.03
CA VAL A 239 -8.29 20.52 -18.10
C VAL A 239 -7.16 20.04 -17.19
N GLU A 240 -5.97 19.79 -17.74
CA GLU A 240 -4.79 19.39 -16.97
C GLU A 240 -4.41 20.43 -15.92
N MET A 241 -4.23 21.69 -16.33
CA MET A 241 -3.92 22.79 -15.40
C MET A 241 -4.98 22.92 -14.29
N LEU A 242 -6.27 22.78 -14.63
CA LEU A 242 -7.35 22.81 -13.64
C LEU A 242 -7.30 21.63 -12.67
N GLN A 243 -6.99 20.42 -13.13
CA GLN A 243 -6.85 19.26 -12.23
C GLN A 243 -5.63 19.43 -11.30
N ILE A 244 -4.50 19.92 -11.81
CA ILE A 244 -3.31 20.22 -10.99
C ILE A 244 -3.63 21.28 -9.94
N LEU A 245 -4.29 22.38 -10.34
CA LEU A 245 -4.67 23.46 -9.43
C LEU A 245 -5.67 22.97 -8.36
N LYS A 246 -6.70 22.23 -8.78
CA LYS A 246 -7.69 21.61 -7.88
C LYS A 246 -7.00 20.70 -6.86
N TYR A 247 -6.06 19.88 -7.30
CA TYR A 247 -5.30 19.00 -6.42
C TYR A 247 -4.45 19.80 -5.41
N SER A 248 -3.70 20.79 -5.89
CA SER A 248 -2.86 21.66 -5.05
C SER A 248 -3.67 22.38 -3.97
N LEU A 249 -4.80 22.99 -4.34
CA LEU A 249 -5.69 23.67 -3.39
C LEU A 249 -6.28 22.71 -2.35
N ARG A 250 -6.68 21.50 -2.77
CA ARG A 250 -7.17 20.46 -1.85
C ARG A 250 -6.10 20.04 -0.85
N GLN A 251 -4.85 19.86 -1.30
CA GLN A 251 -3.74 19.52 -0.41
C GLN A 251 -3.45 20.64 0.60
N HIS A 252 -3.41 21.90 0.14
CA HIS A 252 -3.23 23.05 1.04
C HIS A 252 -4.34 23.15 2.09
N HIS A 253 -5.60 22.98 1.69
CA HIS A 253 -6.73 22.99 2.63
C HIS A 253 -6.66 21.84 3.64
N ARG A 254 -6.25 20.64 3.20
CA ARG A 254 -6.05 19.49 4.11
C ARG A 254 -4.94 19.75 5.14
N ILE A 255 -3.79 20.25 4.69
CA ILE A 255 -2.66 20.58 5.58
C ILE A 255 -3.08 21.64 6.60
N ALA A 256 -3.77 22.69 6.14
CA ALA A 256 -4.29 23.72 7.03
C ALA A 256 -5.26 23.12 8.07
N LYS A 257 -6.23 22.30 7.64
CA LYS A 257 -7.18 21.63 8.55
C LYS A 257 -6.48 20.74 9.59
N ALA A 258 -5.45 20.00 9.19
CA ALA A 258 -4.67 19.16 10.10
C ALA A 258 -3.88 19.97 11.15
N GLN A 259 -3.38 21.16 10.77
CA GLN A 259 -2.71 22.07 11.71
C GLN A 259 -3.67 22.69 12.74
N PHE A 260 -4.94 22.88 12.40
CA PHE A 260 -5.95 23.41 13.32
C PHE A 260 -6.58 22.36 14.26
N GLN A 261 -6.32 21.07 14.04
CA GLN A 261 -6.92 19.96 14.80
C GLN A 261 -5.99 19.31 15.85
N THR A 262 -4.77 19.80 16.07
CA THR A 262 -3.90 19.29 17.14
C THR A 262 -4.37 19.84 18.50
N PRO A 263 -4.88 19.01 19.43
CA PRO A 263 -5.27 19.48 20.75
C PRO A 263 -4.00 19.66 21.60
N ALA A 264 -3.78 20.87 22.10
CA ALA A 264 -2.91 21.10 23.24
C ALA A 264 -3.49 20.32 24.44
N THR A 265 -2.82 19.27 24.88
CA THR A 265 -3.14 18.61 26.16
C THR A 265 -2.01 18.85 27.15
N HIS A 266 -2.41 19.56 28.21
CA HIS A 266 -1.69 19.95 29.40
C HIS A 266 -1.47 18.74 30.35
N ASP A 267 -0.43 18.85 31.15
CA ASP A 267 0.00 17.95 32.25
C ASP A 267 -1.08 17.50 33.25
N SER A 268 -0.97 16.26 33.73
CA SER A 268 -1.10 15.79 35.14
C SER A 268 -0.94 14.25 35.17
N ASP A 269 0.14 13.70 35.72
CA ASP A 269 0.42 13.34 37.13
C ASP A 269 -0.13 11.97 37.58
N GLY A 270 0.73 11.18 38.26
CA GLY A 270 0.36 10.04 39.13
C GLY A 270 0.71 8.61 38.68
N GLY A 271 1.70 7.97 39.34
CA GLY A 271 2.12 6.54 39.21
C GLY A 271 1.07 5.50 39.68
N HIS A 272 1.27 4.17 39.67
CA HIS A 272 2.44 3.28 39.81
C HIS A 272 2.01 1.82 39.34
N PRO A 273 2.84 0.76 39.41
CA PRO A 273 2.82 -0.40 38.50
C PRO A 273 2.33 -1.72 39.15
N ILE A 274 1.86 -2.68 38.34
CA ILE A 274 1.71 -4.09 38.76
C ILE A 274 2.19 -5.04 37.65
N THR A 275 2.97 -6.03 38.09
CA THR A 275 3.74 -7.09 37.43
C THR A 275 2.91 -8.23 36.80
N PRO A 276 3.53 -9.16 36.04
CA PRO A 276 2.88 -9.97 35.01
C PRO A 276 2.47 -11.35 35.50
N ASP A 277 1.44 -11.94 34.90
CA ASP A 277 1.20 -13.39 34.92
C ASP A 277 0.80 -13.87 33.52
N GLY A 278 1.33 -15.03 33.15
CA GLY A 278 1.39 -15.54 31.79
C GLY A 278 0.29 -16.51 31.43
N SER A 279 -0.03 -16.54 30.14
CA SER A 279 -0.52 -17.73 29.44
C SER A 279 -0.27 -17.54 27.95
N ASP A 280 0.80 -18.17 27.46
CA ASP A 280 1.17 -18.22 26.04
C ASP A 280 0.22 -19.16 25.27
N GLU A 281 -0.58 -18.58 24.39
CA GLU A 281 -1.11 -19.23 23.19
C GLU A 281 -0.82 -18.34 21.98
N PRO A 282 -0.44 -18.90 20.82
CA PRO A 282 -0.03 -18.12 19.67
C PRO A 282 -1.25 -17.45 19.03
N LYS A 283 -1.55 -16.22 19.45
CA LYS A 283 -2.55 -15.36 18.82
C LYS A 283 -2.10 -15.07 17.39
N THR A 284 -2.70 -15.76 16.43
CA THR A 284 -2.71 -15.36 15.03
C THR A 284 -3.31 -13.97 14.96
N LEU A 285 -2.41 -12.99 14.79
CA LEU A 285 -2.68 -11.58 14.87
C LEU A 285 -3.60 -11.20 13.71
N ASP A 286 -4.88 -10.98 14.01
CA ASP A 286 -5.88 -10.52 13.04
C ASP A 286 -5.60 -9.05 12.69
N LEU A 287 -4.71 -8.89 11.72
CA LEU A 287 -4.28 -7.62 11.15
C LEU A 287 -5.46 -6.82 10.55
N MET A 288 -6.59 -7.46 10.23
CA MET A 288 -7.75 -6.80 9.65
C MET A 288 -8.74 -6.26 10.69
N ALA A 289 -8.87 -6.90 11.85
CA ALA A 289 -9.78 -6.43 12.90
C ALA A 289 -9.35 -5.08 13.53
N ARG A 290 -8.06 -4.73 13.47
CA ARG A 290 -7.53 -3.50 14.12
C ARG A 290 -7.24 -2.35 13.15
N LEU A 291 -7.66 -2.47 11.90
CA LEU A 291 -7.58 -1.43 10.87
C LEU A 291 -8.95 -0.84 10.51
N GLY A 292 -10.05 -1.43 11.01
CA GLY A 292 -11.42 -1.01 10.71
C GLY A 292 -12.01 0.07 11.61
N ASP A 293 -11.43 0.32 12.79
CA ASP A 293 -12.13 1.07 13.85
C ASP A 293 -11.86 2.59 13.91
N ASP A 294 -11.10 3.17 12.97
CA ASP A 294 -10.77 4.62 13.05
C ASP A 294 -10.82 5.38 11.71
N TRP A 295 -11.64 4.93 10.76
CA TRP A 295 -11.86 5.63 9.48
C TRP A 295 -13.30 6.12 9.32
N GLY A 296 -13.84 6.71 10.39
CA GLY A 296 -15.12 7.40 10.37
C GLY A 296 -15.08 8.65 9.50
N ASP A 297 -16.01 8.68 8.53
CA ASP A 297 -16.56 9.86 7.87
C ASP A 297 -15.58 10.79 7.12
N ASP A 298 -15.17 10.38 5.91
CA ASP A 298 -14.92 11.34 4.82
C ASP A 298 -15.37 10.80 3.44
N ALA A 299 -16.29 9.83 3.44
CA ALA A 299 -17.16 9.58 2.30
C ALA A 299 -18.34 10.55 2.37
N ILE A 300 -18.10 11.83 2.02
CA ILE A 300 -19.20 12.68 1.59
C ILE A 300 -19.68 12.08 0.27
N LEU A 301 -20.68 11.20 0.37
CA LEU A 301 -21.62 10.98 -0.71
C LEU A 301 -22.12 12.36 -1.13
N ASP A 302 -21.93 12.71 -2.40
CA ASP A 302 -22.66 13.81 -3.02
C ASP A 302 -24.15 13.50 -2.85
N ALA A 303 -24.73 14.01 -1.76
CA ALA A 303 -26.15 13.96 -1.55
C ALA A 303 -26.76 14.90 -2.60
N ASP A 304 -27.35 14.32 -3.63
CA ASP A 304 -28.28 14.99 -4.53
C ASP A 304 -29.38 15.65 -3.68
N ASN A 305 -29.19 16.92 -3.36
CA ASN A 305 -30.23 17.74 -2.75
C ASN A 305 -31.06 18.37 -3.88
N ASP A 306 -31.80 17.52 -4.59
CA ASP A 306 -32.90 17.96 -5.44
C ASP A 306 -34.05 18.42 -4.55
N ARG A 307 -33.93 19.64 -4.03
CA ARG A 307 -35.10 20.39 -3.56
C ARG A 307 -35.84 20.92 -4.77
N VAL A 308 -36.85 20.15 -5.19
CA VAL A 308 -37.91 20.64 -6.08
C VAL A 308 -38.58 21.84 -5.43
N SER A 309 -38.49 22.98 -6.10
CA SER A 309 -39.37 24.14 -5.93
C SER A 309 -40.30 24.21 -7.13
#